data_AF-A0A938CU53-F1
#
_entry.id   AF-A0A938CU53-F1
#
_cell.length_a   1.000
_cell.length_b   1.000
_cell.length_c   1.000
_cell.angle_alpha   90.00
_cell.angle_beta   90.00
_cell.angle_gamma   90.00
#
_symmetry.space_group_name_H-M   'P 1'
#
loop_
_entity.id
_entity.type
_entity.pdbx_description
1 polymer ?
#
loop_
_entity_poly.entity_id
_entity_poly.type
_entity_poly.pdbx_seq_one_letter_code
_entity_poly.pdbx_strand_id
1 'polypeptide(L)'
;RPMMTIAADTVGHHDTIGGCCSAPSNEMLYGVKGVPGCRENFLTVLARYGLGRRDIVPNLNFFANVPVRQGNALSALVFEDSLSRPGDYIDLRADMDVICAISNCPQVNNPASGGEPTPIRAVVYQP
;
A
#
# COMPACT_ATOMS: atom_id res chain seq x y z
N ARG A 1 10.15 11.94 15.64
CA ARG A 1 8.97 11.72 16.51
C ARG A 1 8.04 10.72 15.84
N PRO A 2 7.39 9.79 16.58
CA PRO A 2 6.37 8.92 16.00
C PRO A 2 5.17 9.75 15.51
N MET A 3 4.61 9.38 14.36
CA MET A 3 3.36 9.96 13.84
C MET A 3 2.17 9.08 14.16
N MET A 4 2.37 7.77 14.11
CA MET A 4 1.37 6.75 14.39
C MET A 4 2.01 5.53 15.05
N THR A 5 1.23 4.81 15.83
CA THR A 5 1.57 3.54 16.46
C THR A 5 0.59 2.46 16.00
N ILE A 6 1.10 1.28 15.60
CA ILE A 6 0.26 0.11 15.34
C ILE A 6 -0.24 -0.41 16.69
N ALA A 7 -1.53 -0.29 16.94
CA ALA A 7 -2.17 -0.72 18.18
C ALA A 7 -2.62 -2.19 18.13
N ALA A 8 -2.99 -2.66 16.95
CA ALA A 8 -3.29 -4.06 16.68
C ALA A 8 -2.98 -4.39 15.21
N ASP A 9 -2.56 -5.63 14.97
CA ASP A 9 -2.29 -6.18 13.64
C ASP A 9 -2.65 -7.67 13.67
N THR A 10 -3.62 -8.08 12.87
CA THR A 10 -4.06 -9.48 12.80
C THR A 10 -3.29 -10.31 11.78
N VAL A 11 -2.46 -9.69 10.94
CA VAL A 11 -1.71 -10.34 9.87
C VAL A 11 -0.24 -10.52 10.25
N GLY A 12 0.37 -9.51 10.88
CA GLY A 12 1.76 -9.53 11.32
C GLY A 12 2.79 -9.33 10.20
N HIS A 13 2.36 -9.06 8.97
CA HIS A 13 3.23 -8.96 7.81
C HIS A 13 2.76 -7.90 6.81
N HIS A 14 3.59 -6.89 6.59
CA HIS A 14 3.33 -5.73 5.73
C HIS A 14 4.62 -5.29 5.04
N ASP A 15 4.51 -4.57 3.93
CA ASP A 15 5.65 -4.18 3.11
C ASP A 15 5.96 -2.67 3.20
N THR A 16 7.25 -2.34 3.15
CA THR A 16 7.78 -0.97 3.05
C THR A 16 8.84 -0.82 1.94
N ILE A 17 9.03 -1.84 1.11
CA ILE A 17 10.12 -1.96 0.12
C ILE A 17 9.56 -1.86 -1.30
N GLY A 18 8.41 -2.49 -1.57
CA GLY A 18 7.82 -2.62 -2.91
C GLY A 18 7.31 -1.30 -3.53
N GLY A 19 7.15 -0.25 -2.71
CA GLY A 19 6.64 1.05 -3.16
C GLY A 19 5.21 1.00 -3.67
N CYS A 20 4.74 2.09 -4.29
CA CYS A 20 3.39 2.17 -4.83
C CYS A 20 3.36 1.91 -6.34
N CYS A 21 2.33 1.20 -6.82
CA CYS A 21 2.13 1.03 -8.26
C CYS A 21 1.73 2.35 -8.93
N SER A 22 2.03 2.44 -10.22
CA SER A 22 1.81 3.62 -11.06
C SER A 22 1.66 3.21 -12.53
N ALA A 23 1.14 4.11 -13.37
CA ALA A 23 1.09 3.83 -14.81
C ALA A 23 2.47 3.50 -15.43
N PRO A 24 3.57 4.23 -15.12
CA PRO A 24 4.90 3.85 -15.60
C PRO A 24 5.39 2.49 -15.10
N SER A 25 5.14 2.14 -13.84
CA SER A 25 5.55 0.83 -13.32
C SER A 25 4.73 -0.31 -13.93
N ASN A 26 3.45 -0.08 -14.22
CA ASN A 26 2.60 -1.06 -14.88
C ASN A 26 3.06 -1.33 -16.32
N GLU A 27 3.46 -0.28 -17.05
CA GLU A 27 4.05 -0.44 -18.38
C GLU A 27 5.39 -1.17 -18.32
N MET A 28 6.27 -0.80 -17.37
CA MET A 28 7.59 -1.40 -17.22
C MET A 28 7.55 -2.88 -16.80
N LEU A 29 6.72 -3.23 -15.82
CA LEU A 29 6.72 -4.56 -15.22
C LEU A 29 5.77 -5.54 -15.92
N TYR A 30 4.68 -5.03 -16.50
CA TYR A 30 3.59 -5.87 -17.01
C TYR A 30 3.22 -5.55 -18.48
N GLY A 31 3.83 -4.54 -19.10
CA GLY A 31 3.50 -4.13 -20.46
C GLY A 31 2.13 -3.46 -20.61
N VAL A 32 1.46 -3.12 -19.50
CA VAL A 32 0.11 -2.54 -19.49
C VAL A 32 0.20 -1.01 -19.48
N LYS A 33 -0.21 -0.38 -20.59
CA LYS A 33 -0.07 1.08 -20.78
C LYS A 33 -1.28 1.84 -20.27
N GLY A 34 -1.02 3.03 -19.70
CA GLY A 34 -2.06 4.01 -19.36
C GLY A 34 -2.99 3.61 -18.20
N VAL A 35 -2.71 2.50 -17.50
CA VAL A 35 -3.50 2.06 -16.35
C VAL A 35 -2.98 2.73 -15.07
N PRO A 36 -3.77 3.61 -14.41
CA PRO A 36 -3.35 4.30 -13.20
C PRO A 36 -3.18 3.33 -12.03
N GLY A 37 -2.30 3.69 -11.10
CA GLY A 37 -2.04 2.95 -9.86
C GLY A 37 -2.22 3.79 -8.61
N CYS A 38 -1.71 3.28 -7.48
CA CYS A 38 -1.71 3.95 -6.19
C CYS A 38 -1.10 5.35 -6.24
N ARG A 39 -0.07 5.56 -7.06
CA ARG A 39 0.58 6.85 -7.20
C ARG A 39 -0.37 7.92 -7.75
N GLU A 40 -1.15 7.58 -8.77
CA GLU A 40 -2.16 8.48 -9.32
C GLU A 40 -3.29 8.72 -8.31
N ASN A 41 -3.72 7.68 -7.59
CA ASN A 41 -4.71 7.83 -6.50
C ASN A 41 -4.22 8.79 -5.41
N PHE A 42 -2.97 8.66 -4.98
CA PHE A 42 -2.35 9.57 -4.01
C PHE A 42 -2.33 11.01 -4.52
N LEU A 43 -1.90 11.25 -5.77
CA LEU A 43 -1.90 12.58 -6.35
C LEU A 43 -3.31 13.22 -6.34
N THR A 44 -4.35 12.44 -6.65
CA THR A 44 -5.74 12.94 -6.64
C THR A 44 -6.19 13.39 -5.25
N VAL A 45 -5.90 12.61 -4.20
CA VAL A 45 -6.35 12.95 -2.84
C VAL A 45 -5.47 14.02 -2.18
N LEU A 46 -4.16 13.98 -2.41
CA LEU A 46 -3.19 14.92 -1.85
C LEU A 46 -3.33 16.33 -2.44
N ALA A 47 -3.75 16.46 -3.70
CA ALA A 47 -3.99 17.76 -4.34
C ALA A 47 -4.99 18.64 -3.56
N ARG A 48 -5.93 18.03 -2.84
CA ARG A 48 -6.92 18.73 -1.99
C ARG A 48 -6.28 19.48 -0.82
N TYR A 49 -5.05 19.11 -0.47
CA TYR A 49 -4.26 19.71 0.60
C TYR A 49 -3.08 20.55 0.07
N GLY A 50 -3.07 20.85 -1.24
CA GLY A 50 -1.95 21.58 -1.88
C GLY A 50 -0.66 20.76 -1.99
N LEU A 51 -0.74 19.44 -1.76
CA LEU A 51 0.38 18.52 -1.85
C LEU A 51 0.43 17.87 -3.24
N GLY A 52 1.63 17.52 -3.70
CA GLY A 52 1.84 16.96 -5.03
C GLY A 52 2.90 15.87 -5.06
N ARG A 53 3.48 15.67 -6.25
CA ARG A 53 4.43 14.57 -6.50
C ARG A 53 5.63 14.55 -5.54
N ARG A 54 6.11 15.72 -5.08
CA ARG A 54 7.28 15.81 -4.18
C ARG A 54 6.96 15.34 -2.76
N ASP A 55 5.67 15.31 -2.40
CA ASP A 55 5.18 14.95 -1.08
C ASP A 55 4.84 13.44 -0.98
N ILE A 56 4.87 12.72 -2.10
CA ILE A 56 4.75 11.27 -2.13
C ILE A 56 6.11 10.66 -1.80
N VAL A 57 6.22 10.17 -0.56
CA VAL A 57 7.36 9.42 -0.01
C VAL A 57 7.11 7.90 -0.11
N PRO A 58 8.07 7.02 0.26
CA PRO A 58 7.80 5.59 0.37
C PRO A 58 6.60 5.32 1.28
N ASN A 59 5.62 4.60 0.76
CA ASN A 59 4.39 4.27 1.47
C ASN A 59 4.53 2.98 2.28
N LEU A 60 3.58 2.77 3.19
CA LEU A 60 3.34 1.48 3.81
C LEU A 60 2.34 0.72 2.93
N ASN A 61 2.68 -0.52 2.56
CA ASN A 61 1.81 -1.44 1.84
C ASN A 61 1.21 -2.43 2.86
N PHE A 62 0.15 -2.01 3.54
CA PHE A 62 -0.57 -2.90 4.46
C PHE A 62 -1.14 -4.11 3.71
N PHE A 63 -1.08 -5.26 4.38
CA PHE A 63 -1.46 -6.58 3.87
C PHE A 63 -0.61 -7.13 2.71
N ALA A 64 0.23 -6.32 2.07
CA ALA A 64 1.11 -6.83 1.01
C ALA A 64 2.24 -7.71 1.58
N ASN A 65 2.61 -8.73 0.83
CA ASN A 65 3.67 -9.67 1.17
C ASN A 65 4.87 -9.51 0.23
N VAL A 66 5.97 -8.93 0.74
CA VAL A 66 7.24 -8.76 0.02
C VAL A 66 8.37 -9.42 0.84
N PRO A 67 8.52 -10.74 0.77
CA PRO A 67 9.50 -11.47 1.56
C PRO A 67 10.91 -11.31 1.01
N VAL A 68 11.83 -10.89 1.88
CA VAL A 68 13.27 -10.83 1.58
C VAL A 68 13.91 -12.17 1.94
N ARG A 69 14.45 -12.87 0.94
CA ARG A 69 15.12 -14.17 1.12
C ARG A 69 16.62 -14.00 1.34
N GLN A 70 17.27 -15.12 1.66
CA GLN A 70 18.72 -15.18 1.85
C GLN A 70 19.46 -14.54 0.67
N GLY A 71 20.50 -13.75 0.97
CA GLY A 71 21.25 -13.02 -0.04
C GLY A 71 20.55 -11.76 -0.57
N ASN A 72 19.54 -11.25 0.14
CA ASN A 72 18.73 -10.08 -0.23
C ASN A 72 17.93 -10.28 -1.53
N ALA A 73 17.59 -11.54 -1.83
CA ALA A 73 16.80 -11.87 -3.00
C ALA A 73 15.30 -11.59 -2.76
N LEU A 74 14.64 -11.01 -3.77
CA LEU A 74 13.19 -10.86 -3.82
C LEU A 74 12.58 -11.92 -4.75
N SER A 75 11.26 -12.10 -4.68
CA SER A 75 10.55 -12.92 -5.66
C SER A 75 10.61 -12.28 -7.05
N ALA A 76 10.37 -13.06 -8.10
CA ALA A 76 10.42 -12.57 -9.47
C ALA A 76 9.45 -11.41 -9.74
N LEU A 77 8.32 -11.38 -9.03
CA LEU A 77 7.30 -10.33 -9.13
C LEU A 77 7.40 -9.30 -8.00
N VAL A 78 8.43 -9.38 -7.15
CA VAL A 78 8.61 -8.63 -5.89
C VAL A 78 7.54 -8.96 -4.83
N PHE A 79 6.29 -9.06 -5.23
CA PHE A 79 5.15 -9.38 -4.40
C PHE A 79 4.80 -10.88 -4.47
N GLU A 80 4.43 -11.43 -3.33
CA GLU A 80 3.82 -12.75 -3.18
C GLU A 80 2.38 -12.60 -2.70
N ASP A 81 1.65 -13.72 -2.63
CA ASP A 81 0.28 -13.73 -2.14
C ASP A 81 0.19 -13.11 -0.74
N SER A 82 -0.81 -12.25 -0.56
CA SER A 82 -1.14 -11.70 0.75
C SER A 82 -1.40 -12.83 1.75
N LEU A 83 -0.93 -12.65 2.98
CA LEU A 83 -1.26 -13.54 4.10
C LEU A 83 -2.59 -13.16 4.77
N SER A 84 -3.20 -12.04 4.38
CA SER A 84 -4.46 -11.56 4.92
C SER A 84 -5.66 -12.34 4.39
N ARG A 85 -6.75 -12.29 5.14
CA ARG A 85 -8.07 -12.84 4.80
C ARG A 85 -9.17 -11.82 5.16
N PRO A 86 -10.39 -11.98 4.60
CA PRO A 86 -11.52 -11.14 4.97
C PRO A 86 -11.72 -11.08 6.49
N GLY A 87 -11.80 -9.86 7.02
CA GLY A 87 -11.93 -9.60 8.46
C GLY A 87 -10.62 -9.25 9.16
N ASP A 88 -9.46 -9.49 8.54
CA ASP A 88 -8.19 -8.97 9.06
C ASP A 88 -8.15 -7.45 9.04
N TYR A 89 -7.41 -6.89 9.99
CA TYR A 89 -7.28 -5.45 10.14
C TYR A 89 -5.93 -5.04 10.73
N ILE A 90 -5.61 -3.77 10.51
CA ILE A 90 -4.60 -3.04 11.27
C ILE A 90 -5.29 -1.87 11.97
N ASP A 91 -4.94 -1.65 13.22
CA ASP A 91 -5.38 -0.48 14.00
C ASP A 91 -4.20 0.47 14.21
N LEU A 92 -4.41 1.74 13.89
CA LEU A 92 -3.39 2.78 13.91
C LEU A 92 -3.84 3.88 14.86
N ARG A 93 -3.11 4.05 15.97
CA ARG A 93 -3.27 5.21 16.84
C ARG A 93 -2.45 6.38 16.27
N ALA A 94 -3.10 7.50 15.99
CA ALA A 94 -2.40 8.74 15.68
C ALA A 94 -1.78 9.34 16.95
N ASP A 95 -0.46 9.55 16.96
CA ASP A 95 0.28 10.15 18.09
C ASP A 95 0.42 11.68 17.94
N MET A 96 -0.14 12.24 16.87
CA MET A 96 -0.24 13.66 16.56
C MET A 96 -1.29 13.88 15.44
N ASP A 97 -1.63 15.12 15.13
CA ASP A 97 -2.46 15.45 13.98
C ASP A 97 -1.78 15.02 12.67
N VAL A 98 -2.51 14.29 11.83
CA VAL A 98 -2.00 13.66 10.61
C VAL A 98 -3.03 13.74 9.49
N ILE A 99 -2.54 13.84 8.25
CA ILE A 99 -3.34 13.61 7.04
C ILE A 99 -2.98 12.22 6.51
N CYS A 100 -3.97 11.34 6.43
CA CYS A 100 -3.79 9.98 5.90
C CYS A 100 -4.31 9.89 4.48
N ALA A 101 -3.42 9.60 3.53
CA ALA A 101 -3.79 9.23 2.18
C ALA A 101 -3.79 7.71 2.04
N ILE A 102 -4.96 7.12 1.79
CA ILE A 102 -5.13 5.67 1.60
C ILE A 102 -5.52 5.42 0.15
N SER A 103 -4.83 4.49 -0.51
CA SER A 103 -5.19 3.99 -1.83
C SER A 103 -5.52 2.51 -1.71
N ASN A 104 -6.74 2.11 -2.08
CA ASN A 104 -7.03 0.70 -2.31
C ASN A 104 -6.33 0.27 -3.61
N CYS A 105 -5.28 -0.54 -3.51
CA CYS A 105 -4.41 -0.85 -4.64
C CYS A 105 -5.18 -1.53 -5.78
N PRO A 106 -5.21 -0.95 -7.01
CA PRO A 106 -5.99 -1.52 -8.11
C PRO A 106 -5.22 -2.61 -8.89
N GLN A 107 -4.10 -3.10 -8.35
CA GLN A 107 -3.22 -4.00 -9.09
C GLN A 107 -3.88 -5.38 -9.27
N VAL A 108 -3.91 -5.85 -10.51
CA VAL A 108 -4.41 -7.17 -10.91
C VAL A 108 -3.33 -8.02 -11.57
N ASN A 109 -2.19 -7.42 -11.94
CA ASN A 109 -1.12 -8.08 -12.69
C ASN A 109 -0.05 -8.73 -11.80
N ASN A 110 -0.24 -8.72 -10.48
CA ASN A 110 0.64 -9.40 -9.54
C ASN A 110 -0.14 -10.01 -8.35
N PRO A 111 0.49 -10.87 -7.55
CA PRO A 111 -0.20 -11.60 -6.48
C PRO A 111 -0.60 -10.78 -5.26
N ALA A 112 -0.23 -9.49 -5.16
CA ALA A 112 -0.38 -8.70 -3.94
C ALA A 112 -1.83 -8.61 -3.43
N SER A 113 -2.81 -8.73 -4.33
CA SER A 113 -4.25 -8.72 -4.08
C SER A 113 -4.94 -10.05 -4.46
N GLY A 114 -4.17 -11.11 -4.72
CA GLY A 114 -4.69 -12.35 -5.31
C GLY A 114 -5.18 -12.19 -6.76
N GLY A 115 -4.79 -11.10 -7.44
CA GLY A 115 -5.24 -10.77 -8.80
C GLY A 115 -6.64 -10.12 -8.86
N GLU A 116 -7.38 -10.09 -7.74
CA GLU A 116 -8.73 -9.52 -7.65
C GLU A 116 -8.84 -8.59 -6.43
N PRO A 117 -8.51 -7.29 -6.58
CA PRO A 117 -8.65 -6.32 -5.49
C PRO A 117 -10.06 -6.28 -4.90
N THR A 118 -10.16 -6.51 -3.59
CA THR A 118 -11.41 -6.44 -2.84
C THR A 118 -11.59 -5.07 -2.16
N PRO A 119 -12.82 -4.68 -1.77
CA PRO A 119 -13.03 -3.46 -0.98
C PRO A 119 -12.28 -3.50 0.36
N ILE A 120 -11.74 -2.35 0.75
CA ILE A 120 -11.23 -2.11 2.11
C ILE A 120 -12.16 -1.16 2.86
N ARG A 121 -12.24 -1.30 4.19
CA ARG A 121 -13.00 -0.39 5.05
C ARG A 121 -12.04 0.39 5.94
N ALA A 122 -12.05 1.71 5.82
CA ALA A 122 -11.38 2.61 6.75
C ALA A 122 -12.41 3.16 7.75
N VAL A 123 -12.10 3.07 9.04
CA VAL A 123 -12.92 3.62 10.13
C VAL A 123 -12.04 4.54 10.95
N VAL A 124 -12.53 5.75 11.22
CA VAL A 124 -11.89 6.69 12.15
C VAL A 124 -12.78 6.78 13.37
N TYR A 125 -12.21 6.52 14.55
CA TYR A 125 -12.92 6.59 15.82
C TYR A 125 -12.03 7.22 16.89
N GLN A 126 -12.68 7.69 17.95
CA GLN A 126 -12.01 8.05 19.20
C GLN A 126 -12.22 6.91 20.20
N PRO A 127 -11.20 6.56 21.00
CA PRO A 127 -11.35 5.58 22.08
C PRO A 127 -12.42 5.97 23.10
#